data_AF-A0A934H5M4-F1
#
_entry.id   AF-A0A934H5M4-F1
#
_cell.length_a   1.000
_cell.length_b   1.000
_cell.length_c   1.000
_cell.angle_alpha   90.00
_cell.angle_beta   90.00
_cell.angle_gamma   90.00
#
_symmetry.space_group_name_H-M   'P 1'
#
loop_
_entity.id
_entity.type
_entity.pdbx_description
1 polymer ?
#
loop_
_entity_poly.entity_id
_entity_poly.type
_entity_poly.pdbx_seq_one_letter_code
_entity_poly.pdbx_strand_id
1 'polypeptide(L)' 'MLNAFRGVYLIKIDVDDWGWDLEQYGFSFDGIPVFFKIDSEGNPTGEVIDGNAWGENIPENMAPPLDVFFH' A
#
# COMPACT_ATOMS: atom_id res chain seq x y z
N MET A 1 -9.35 -6.00 9.59
CA MET A 1 -8.36 -4.92 9.40
C MET A 1 -7.14 -5.09 10.31
N LEU A 2 -7.23 -4.96 11.64
CA LEU A 2 -6.03 -5.02 12.52
C LEU A 2 -5.19 -6.31 12.37
N ASN A 3 -5.81 -7.46 12.11
CA ASN A 3 -5.07 -8.72 11.91
C ASN A 3 -4.25 -8.75 10.62
N ALA A 4 -4.68 -8.05 9.55
CA ALA A 4 -3.98 -8.07 8.26
C ALA A 4 -2.59 -7.42 8.34
N PHE A 5 -2.36 -6.53 9.32
CA PHE A 5 -1.07 -5.87 9.53
C PHE A 5 -0.16 -6.60 10.51
N ARG A 6 -0.55 -7.80 10.99
CA ARG A 6 0.24 -8.51 12.00
C ARG A 6 1.55 -9.02 11.41
N GLY A 7 2.69 -8.61 11.98
CA GLY A 7 4.01 -9.02 11.49
C GLY A 7 4.51 -8.22 10.28
N VAL A 8 3.75 -7.22 9.85
CA VAL A 8 4.13 -6.28 8.79
C VAL A 8 4.83 -5.08 9.40
N TYR A 9 5.93 -4.64 8.77
CA TYR A 9 6.49 -3.32 9.04
C TYR A 9 5.87 -2.31 8.08
N LEU A 10 5.05 -1.40 8.61
CA LEU A 10 4.33 -0.40 7.81
C LEU A 10 5.04 0.95 7.88
N ILE A 11 5.33 1.52 6.71
CA ILE A 11 5.80 2.90 6.56
C ILE A 11 4.64 3.71 5.98
N LYS A 12 4.25 4.79 6.66
CA LYS A 12 3.29 5.75 6.13
C LYS A 12 4.06 6.85 5.40
N ILE A 13 3.70 7.09 4.14
CA ILE A 13 4.09 8.28 3.38
C ILE A 13 2.85 9.14 3.21
N ASP A 14 2.96 10.42 3.53
CA ASP A 14 1.89 11.40 3.39
C ASP A 14 2.17 12.29 2.17
N VAL A 15 1.37 12.15 1.12
CA VAL A 15 1.57 12.90 -0.14
C VAL A 15 1.28 14.39 0.01
N ASP A 16 0.54 14.80 1.05
CA ASP A 16 0.33 16.21 1.36
C ASP A 16 1.61 16.86 1.92
N ASP A 17 2.48 16.07 2.57
CA ASP A 17 3.77 16.53 3.10
C ASP A 17 4.92 16.32 2.11
N TRP A 18 4.94 15.19 1.40
CA TRP A 18 6.05 14.77 0.53
C TRP A 18 5.83 15.07 -0.96
N GLY A 19 4.61 15.43 -1.35
CA GLY A 19 4.20 15.65 -2.73
C GLY A 19 3.70 14.37 -3.43
N TRP A 20 3.00 14.59 -4.55
CA TRP A 20 2.40 13.52 -5.36
C TRP A 20 3.36 12.94 -6.42
N ASP A 21 4.46 13.63 -6.74
CA ASP A 21 5.44 13.20 -7.75
C ASP A 21 6.55 12.35 -7.13
N LEU A 22 6.27 11.05 -6.99
CA LEU A 22 7.18 10.05 -6.43
C LEU A 22 7.73 9.08 -7.48
N GLU A 23 7.46 9.31 -8.77
CA GLU A 23 7.88 8.42 -9.86
C GLU A 23 9.41 8.32 -9.95
N GLN A 24 10.12 9.41 -9.67
CA GLN A 24 11.58 9.43 -9.61
C GLN A 24 12.17 8.47 -8.57
N TYR A 25 11.38 8.06 -7.57
CA TYR A 25 11.76 7.09 -6.55
C TYR A 25 11.20 5.69 -6.83
N GLY A 26 10.56 5.48 -7.98
CA GLY A 26 9.97 4.21 -8.40
C GLY A 26 8.52 3.99 -7.95
N PHE A 27 7.87 4.98 -7.33
CA PHE A 27 6.48 4.88 -6.87
C PHE A 27 5.55 5.66 -7.81
N SER A 28 4.80 4.94 -8.66
CA SER A 28 3.78 5.52 -9.55
C SER A 28 2.40 5.05 -9.12
N PHE A 29 1.47 5.99 -8.99
CA PHE A 29 0.08 5.74 -8.55
C PHE A 29 -0.82 6.91 -8.96
N ASP A 30 -2.07 6.60 -9.29
CA ASP A 30 -3.08 7.61 -9.68
C ASP A 30 -3.98 8.05 -8.51
N GLY A 31 -3.88 7.37 -7.36
CA GLY A 31 -4.74 7.63 -6.21
C GLY A 31 -4.29 6.91 -4.94
N ILE A 32 -4.86 7.34 -3.82
CA ILE A 32 -4.63 6.76 -2.49
C ILE A 32 -5.94 6.18 -1.92
N PRO A 33 -5.87 5.17 -1.03
CA PRO A 33 -4.66 4.51 -0.55
C PRO A 33 -4.06 3.53 -1.59
N VAL A 34 -2.73 3.45 -1.59
CA VAL A 34 -1.93 2.49 -2.36
C VAL A 34 -0.84 1.93 -1.44
N PHE A 35 -0.56 0.64 -1.55
CA PHE A 35 0.48 -0.05 -0.79
C PHE A 35 1.47 -0.70 -1.76
N PHE A 36 2.74 -0.48 -1.49
CA PHE A 36 3.85 -1.09 -2.23
C PHE A 36 4.62 -2.00 -1.28
N LYS A 37 5.03 -3.19 -1.74
CA LYS A 37 6.10 -3.91 -1.05
C LYS A 37 7.43 -3.30 -1.44
N ILE A 38 8.30 -3.19 -0.44
CA ILE A 38 9.66 -2.67 -0.60
C ILE A 38 10.67 -3.71 -0.12
N ASP A 39 11.86 -3.67 -0.72
CA ASP A 39 13.00 -4.47 -0.28
C ASP A 39 13.69 -3.86 0.95
N SER A 40 14.77 -4.48 1.41
CA SER A 40 15.55 -4.02 2.56
C SER A 40 16.28 -2.68 2.32
N GLU A 41 16.39 -2.24 1.06
CA GLU A 41 17.01 -0.98 0.67
C GLU A 41 15.96 0.14 0.49
N GLY A 42 14.67 -0.21 0.59
CA GLY A 42 13.55 0.71 0.44
C GLY A 42 13.06 0.87 -0.99
N ASN A 43 13.52 0.05 -1.93
CA ASN A 43 13.07 0.09 -3.32
C ASN A 43 11.78 -0.73 -3.49
N PRO A 44 10.84 -0.30 -4.34
CA PRO A 44 9.65 -1.09 -4.63
C PRO A 44 10.00 -2.41 -5.31
N THR A 45 9.39 -3.52 -4.86
CA THR A 45 9.62 -4.86 -5.44
C THR A 45 8.79 -5.12 -6.71
N GLY A 46 7.88 -4.20 -7.04
CA GLY A 46 6.89 -4.32 -8.11
C GLY A 46 5.53 -4.86 -7.66
N GLU A 47 5.43 -5.43 -6.44
CA GLU A 47 4.15 -5.82 -5.87
C GLU A 47 3.41 -4.58 -5.32
N VAL A 48 2.20 -4.36 -5.82
CA VAL A 48 1.36 -3.20 -5.49
C VAL A 48 -0.10 -3.65 -5.28
N ILE A 49 -0.79 -2.98 -4.36
CA ILE A 49 -2.24 -3.08 -4.19
C ILE A 49 -2.83 -1.71 -3.92
N ASP A 50 -3.97 -1.40 -4.54
CA ASP A 50 -4.65 -0.11 -4.43
C ASP A 50 -6.15 -0.26 -4.11
N GLY A 51 -6.84 0.88 -4.06
CA GLY A 51 -8.29 0.97 -3.82
C GLY A 51 -9.18 0.13 -4.75
N ASN A 52 -8.69 -0.31 -5.91
CA ASN A 52 -9.47 -1.11 -6.85
C ASN A 52 -9.60 -2.58 -6.40
N ALA A 53 -8.81 -3.02 -5.41
CA ALA A 53 -8.76 -4.40 -4.99
C ALA A 53 -9.93 -4.86 -4.08
N TRP A 54 -10.73 -3.94 -3.53
CA TRP A 54 -11.73 -4.27 -2.49
C TRP A 54 -13.13 -3.67 -2.67
N GLY A 55 -13.53 -3.21 -3.86
CA GLY A 55 -14.90 -2.75 -4.09
C GLY A 55 -15.31 -1.60 -3.14
N GLU A 56 -16.43 -1.74 -2.41
CA GLU A 56 -16.83 -0.72 -1.43
C GLU A 56 -15.77 -0.57 -0.32
N ASN A 57 -15.45 0.69 0.03
CA ASN A 57 -14.48 1.06 1.07
C ASN A 57 -14.98 0.78 2.49
N ILE A 58 -15.25 -0.48 2.79
CA ILE A 58 -15.62 -0.98 4.11
C ILE A 58 -14.60 -2.01 4.61
N PRO A 59 -14.32 -2.07 5.92
CA PRO A 59 -13.31 -2.98 6.50
C PRO A 59 -13.45 -4.44 6.09
N GLU A 60 -14.68 -4.92 5.91
CA GLU A 60 -15.03 -6.28 5.54
C GLU A 60 -14.53 -6.65 4.15
N ASN A 61 -14.56 -5.70 3.21
CA ASN A 61 -14.07 -5.91 1.85
C ASN A 61 -12.57 -5.68 1.73
N MET A 62 -12.04 -4.70 2.49
CA MET A 62 -10.62 -4.35 2.46
C MET A 62 -9.74 -5.44 3.09
N ALA A 63 -10.21 -6.06 4.17
CA ALA A 63 -9.38 -6.95 4.98
C ALA A 63 -8.88 -8.20 4.22
N PRO A 64 -9.71 -8.96 3.47
CA PRO A 64 -9.25 -10.16 2.78
C PRO A 64 -8.13 -9.93 1.75
N PRO A 65 -8.24 -8.98 0.79
CA PRO A 65 -7.17 -8.76 -0.19
C PRO A 65 -5.91 -8.15 0.45
N LEU A 66 -6.05 -7.33 1.48
CA LEU A 66 -4.89 -6.82 2.23
C LEU A 66 -4.17 -7.93 3.00
N ASP A 67 -4.91 -8.88 3.60
CA ASP A 67 -4.30 -10.02 4.30
C ASP A 67 -3.47 -10.90 3.36
N VAL A 68 -3.99 -11.17 2.16
CA VAL A 68 -3.28 -11.89 1.08
C VAL A 68 -2.07 -11.11 0.57
N PHE A 69 -2.16 -9.78 0.51
CA PHE A 69 -1.04 -8.97 0.06
C PHE A 69 0.10 -8.93 1.09
N PHE A 70 -0.25 -8.87 2.39
CA PHE A 70 0.72 -8.68 3.46
C PHE A 70 1.39 -9.97 3.97
N HIS A 71 0.91 -11.15 3.61
CA HIS A 71 1.43 -12.46 4.06
C HIS A 71 1.74 -13.41 2.90
#